data_AF-A0A022R2R0-F1
#
_entry.id   AF-A0A022R2R0-F1
#
_cell.length_a   1.000
_cell.length_b   1.000
_cell.length_c   1.000
_cell.angle_alpha   90.00
_cell.angle_beta   90.00
_cell.angle_gamma   90.00
#
_symmetry.space_group_name_H-M   'P 1'
#
loop_
_entity.id
_entity.type
_entity.pdbx_description
1 polymer ?
#
loop_
_entity_poly.entity_id
_entity_poly.type
_entity_poly.pdbx_seq_one_letter_code
_entity_poly.pdbx_strand_id
1 'polypeptide(L)'
;MAAESECTKPHAIMISVPYQGHINPFVNLALKLASRGFSVTFVHLEFVHHKLSKSHRKNPNEFEFFSEARESGLDIHYTTISDGFAINFDRELNFKEYWESMLRDFPAIVDEFVAKKIRLSDRCSVDHHFLVLDTNYWWSSIIANERIYGPEFVLYRDVI
;
A
#
# COMPACT_ATOMS: atom_id res chain seq x y z
N MET A 1 11.68 16.38 -31.60
CA MET A 1 12.25 15.46 -30.59
C MET A 1 11.09 15.01 -29.73
N ALA A 2 10.61 13.79 -29.94
CA ALA A 2 9.51 13.23 -29.17
C ALA A 2 10.03 12.94 -27.75
N ALA A 3 9.27 13.35 -26.73
CA ALA A 3 9.55 12.98 -25.36
C ALA A 3 9.38 11.45 -25.25
N GLU A 4 10.48 10.75 -25.04
CA GLU A 4 10.45 9.33 -24.70
C GLU A 4 9.64 9.17 -23.42
N SER A 5 8.55 8.41 -23.48
CA SER A 5 7.80 7.98 -22.31
C SER A 5 8.62 6.92 -21.57
N GLU A 6 9.58 7.35 -20.75
CA GLU A 6 10.42 6.44 -19.98
C GLU A 6 9.73 5.98 -18.70
N CYS A 7 9.03 4.85 -18.76
CA CYS A 7 8.80 4.04 -17.57
C CYS A 7 9.99 3.12 -17.35
N THR A 8 11.05 3.66 -16.75
CA THR A 8 12.29 2.88 -16.52
C THR A 8 12.38 2.31 -15.10
N LYS A 9 11.53 2.79 -14.17
CA LYS A 9 11.57 2.41 -12.76
C LYS A 9 10.45 1.41 -12.41
N PRO A 10 10.78 0.25 -11.85
CA PRO A 10 9.82 -0.61 -11.17
C PRO A 10 9.03 0.17 -10.10
N HIS A 11 7.70 0.00 -10.08
CA HIS A 11 6.80 0.65 -9.13
C HIS A 11 6.18 -0.36 -8.18
N ALA A 12 6.53 -0.27 -6.89
CA ALA A 12 5.94 -1.10 -5.84
C ALA A 12 4.73 -0.42 -5.21
N ILE A 13 3.56 -1.05 -5.25
CA ILE A 13 2.38 -0.66 -4.46
C ILE A 13 2.37 -1.56 -3.21
N MET A 14 2.41 -0.98 -2.03
CA MET A 14 2.63 -1.72 -0.78
C MET A 14 1.45 -1.55 0.18
N ILE A 15 0.85 -2.65 0.63
CA ILE A 15 -0.26 -2.65 1.60
C ILE A 15 0.05 -3.62 2.74
N SER A 16 0.12 -3.10 3.97
CA SER A 16 0.37 -3.90 5.19
C SER A 16 -0.92 -4.18 5.95
N VAL A 17 -0.90 -5.17 6.85
CA VAL A 17 -1.94 -5.32 7.88
C VAL A 17 -1.79 -4.22 8.96
N PRO A 18 -2.90 -3.75 9.56
CA PRO A 18 -2.91 -2.50 10.33
C PRO A 18 -2.42 -2.65 11.78
N TYR A 19 -1.34 -3.40 11.99
CA TYR A 19 -0.74 -3.62 13.31
C TYR A 19 0.71 -3.14 13.29
N GLN A 20 1.16 -2.45 14.35
CA GLN A 20 2.49 -1.84 14.41
C GLN A 20 3.62 -2.85 14.15
N GLY A 21 3.45 -4.10 14.59
CA GLY A 21 4.40 -5.18 14.35
C GLY A 21 4.63 -5.50 12.87
N HIS A 22 3.66 -5.18 12.00
CA HIS A 22 3.75 -5.37 10.55
C HIS A 22 4.03 -4.07 9.81
N ILE A 23 3.44 -2.95 10.24
CA ILE A 23 3.61 -1.64 9.61
C ILE A 23 5.08 -1.22 9.62
N ASN A 24 5.77 -1.34 10.76
CA ASN A 24 7.16 -0.86 10.88
C ASN A 24 8.12 -1.61 9.94
N PRO A 25 8.13 -2.95 9.89
CA PRO A 25 8.87 -3.69 8.87
C PRO A 25 8.51 -3.30 7.43
N PHE A 26 7.23 -3.12 7.14
CA PHE A 26 6.77 -2.69 5.81
C PHE A 26 7.28 -1.29 5.43
N VAL A 27 7.30 -0.34 6.38
CA VAL A 27 7.88 0.99 6.18
C VAL A 27 9.38 0.90 5.89
N ASN A 28 10.11 0.07 6.62
CA ASN A 28 11.53 -0.14 6.36
C ASN A 28 11.79 -0.77 4.99
N LEU A 29 10.96 -1.73 4.58
CA LEU A 29 11.01 -2.32 3.25
C LEU A 29 10.75 -1.27 2.16
N ALA A 30 9.73 -0.42 2.34
CA ALA A 30 9.39 0.66 1.42
C ALA A 30 10.55 1.63 1.22
N LEU A 31 11.16 2.10 2.31
CA LEU A 31 12.35 2.96 2.27
C LEU A 31 13.53 2.29 1.57
N LYS A 32 13.73 0.98 1.82
CA LYS A 32 14.81 0.21 1.20
C LYS A 32 14.61 0.07 -0.31
N LEU A 33 13.39 -0.21 -0.76
CA LEU A 33 13.04 -0.29 -2.18
C LEU A 33 13.24 1.08 -2.86
N ALA A 34 12.73 2.15 -2.25
CA ALA A 34 12.90 3.50 -2.77
C ALA A 34 14.39 3.89 -2.91
N SER A 35 15.22 3.55 -1.91
CA SER A 35 16.68 3.79 -1.97
C SER A 35 17.40 3.01 -3.08
N ARG A 36 16.77 1.95 -3.62
CA ARG A 36 17.29 1.13 -4.73
C ARG A 36 16.75 1.56 -6.09
N GLY A 37 16.05 2.69 -6.16
CA GLY A 37 15.55 3.26 -7.41
C GLY A 37 14.14 2.81 -7.82
N PHE A 38 13.43 2.09 -6.96
CA PHE A 38 12.01 1.82 -7.16
C PHE A 38 11.20 3.08 -6.90
N SER A 39 10.14 3.31 -7.67
CA SER A 39 9.06 4.17 -7.19
C SER A 39 8.20 3.36 -6.23
N VAL A 40 7.75 3.95 -5.12
CA VAL A 40 6.98 3.24 -4.10
C VAL A 40 5.71 4.01 -3.79
N THR A 41 4.55 3.35 -3.87
CA THR A 41 3.31 3.83 -3.27
C THR A 41 3.01 3.01 -2.02
N PHE A 42 3.21 3.61 -0.86
CA PHE A 42 2.88 3.00 0.42
C PHE A 42 1.44 3.35 0.82
N VAL A 43 0.66 2.32 1.15
CA VAL A 43 -0.78 2.44 1.40
C VAL A 43 -1.09 2.03 2.84
N HIS A 44 -1.59 2.97 3.62
CA HIS A 44 -2.20 2.67 4.91
C HIS A 44 -3.71 2.50 4.79
N LEU A 45 -4.30 1.73 5.70
CA LEU A 45 -5.75 1.82 5.92
C LEU A 45 -6.10 3.20 6.47
N GLU A 46 -7.20 3.79 6.01
CA GLU A 46 -7.62 5.16 6.37
C GLU A 46 -7.68 5.38 7.90
N PHE A 47 -8.17 4.40 8.66
CA PHE A 47 -8.23 4.52 10.11
C PHE A 47 -6.84 4.53 10.76
N VAL A 48 -5.85 3.84 10.18
CA VAL A 48 -4.45 3.84 10.66
C VAL A 48 -3.85 5.22 10.45
N HIS A 49 -4.03 5.80 9.26
CA HIS A 49 -3.63 7.18 8.96
C HIS A 49 -4.23 8.17 9.96
N HIS A 50 -5.52 8.02 10.27
CA HIS A 50 -6.21 8.88 11.22
C HIS A 50 -5.69 8.70 12.67
N LYS A 51 -5.44 7.46 13.11
CA LYS A 51 -4.80 7.18 14.42
C LYS A 51 -3.40 7.82 14.51
N LEU A 52 -2.58 7.67 13.46
CA LEU A 52 -1.23 8.25 13.39
C LEU A 52 -1.23 9.78 13.35
N SER A 53 -2.13 10.38 12.58
CA SER A 53 -2.25 11.85 12.50
C SER A 53 -2.56 12.44 13.87
N LYS A 54 -3.51 11.82 14.60
CA LYS A 54 -3.85 12.19 15.98
C LYS A 54 -2.67 12.06 16.94
N SER A 55 -1.89 10.97 16.86
CA SER A 55 -0.73 10.79 17.74
C SER A 55 0.35 11.85 17.50
N HIS A 56 0.47 12.35 16.28
CA HIS A 56 1.38 13.43 15.89
C HIS A 56 0.79 14.83 16.10
N ARG A 57 -0.43 14.96 16.65
CA ARG A 57 -1.15 16.22 16.84
C ARG A 57 -1.32 17.03 15.54
N LYS A 58 -1.47 16.33 14.42
CA LYS A 58 -1.69 16.93 13.09
C LYS A 58 -3.10 16.61 12.59
N ASN A 59 -3.64 17.51 11.76
CA ASN A 59 -4.83 17.19 10.99
C ASN A 59 -4.51 16.07 9.99
N PRO A 60 -5.43 15.12 9.73
CA PRO A 60 -5.20 14.06 8.76
C PRO A 60 -4.83 14.55 7.35
N ASN A 61 -5.30 15.74 6.97
CA ASN A 61 -5.00 16.35 5.68
C ASN A 61 -3.60 17.00 5.61
N GLU A 62 -2.97 17.24 6.75
CA GLU A 62 -1.64 17.86 6.88
C GLU A 62 -0.55 16.84 7.25
N PHE A 63 -0.96 15.60 7.57
CA PHE A 63 -0.02 14.55 7.95
C PHE A 63 0.55 13.87 6.71
N GLU A 64 1.78 14.24 6.37
CA GLU A 64 2.57 13.52 5.37
C GLU A 64 3.54 12.55 6.05
N PHE A 65 3.30 11.24 5.90
CA PHE A 65 4.07 10.21 6.60
C PHE A 65 5.52 10.08 6.10
N PHE A 66 5.77 10.29 4.81
CA PHE A 66 7.09 10.14 4.18
C PHE A 66 7.72 11.49 3.74
N SER A 67 7.37 12.60 4.38
CA SER A 67 7.87 13.92 3.97
C SER A 67 9.41 13.99 3.96
N GLU A 68 10.06 13.54 5.04
CA GLU A 68 11.53 13.54 5.16
C GLU A 68 12.22 12.66 4.12
N ALA A 69 11.62 11.51 3.81
CA ALA A 69 12.12 10.60 2.78
C ALA A 69 12.06 11.24 1.38
N ARG A 70 10.97 11.95 1.08
CA ARG A 70 10.80 12.68 -0.19
C ARG A 70 11.74 13.87 -0.29
N GLU A 71 11.93 14.62 0.80
CA GLU A 71 12.91 15.71 0.88
C GLU A 71 14.35 15.21 0.66
N SER A 72 14.62 13.97 1.05
CA SER A 72 15.90 13.28 0.78
C SER A 72 16.03 12.75 -0.66
N GLY A 73 15.05 13.03 -1.53
CA GLY A 73 15.07 12.65 -2.95
C GLY A 73 14.55 11.24 -3.25
N LEU A 74 13.97 10.54 -2.27
CA LEU A 74 13.37 9.23 -2.51
C LEU A 74 12.02 9.36 -3.24
N ASP A 75 11.82 8.50 -4.24
CA ASP A 75 10.57 8.37 -5.01
C ASP A 75 9.59 7.48 -4.23
N ILE A 76 9.09 8.03 -3.12
CA ILE A 76 8.13 7.35 -2.25
C ILE A 76 6.90 8.24 -2.02
N HIS A 77 5.74 7.66 -2.31
CA HIS A 77 4.43 8.28 -2.19
C HIS A 77 3.64 7.59 -1.10
N TYR A 78 2.79 8.36 -0.44
CA TYR A 78 1.92 7.91 0.63
C TYR A 78 0.47 8.14 0.25
N THR A 79 -0.39 7.16 0.53
CA THR A 79 -1.83 7.28 0.28
C THR A 79 -2.59 6.35 1.22
N THR A 80 -3.92 6.44 1.19
CA THR A 80 -4.80 5.64 2.03
C THR A 80 -5.77 4.82 1.21
N ILE A 81 -6.24 3.72 1.79
CA ILE A 81 -7.32 2.89 1.27
C ILE A 81 -8.33 2.62 2.38
N SER A 82 -9.62 2.65 2.04
CA SER A 82 -10.68 2.29 2.97
C SER A 82 -10.70 0.78 3.20
N ASP A 83 -11.02 0.34 4.41
CA ASP A 83 -11.28 -1.06 4.73
C ASP A 83 -12.78 -1.41 4.70
N GLY A 84 -13.62 -0.49 4.22
CA GLY A 84 -15.08 -0.65 4.17
C GLY A 84 -15.81 -0.26 5.45
N PHE A 85 -15.10 0.11 6.52
CA PHE A 85 -15.70 0.53 7.78
C PHE A 85 -15.54 2.03 8.04
N ALA A 86 -16.48 2.60 8.79
CA ALA A 86 -16.36 3.97 9.26
C ALA A 86 -15.08 4.20 10.09
N ILE A 87 -14.53 5.42 10.05
CA ILE A 87 -13.28 5.77 10.76
C ILE A 87 -13.39 5.53 12.27
N ASN A 88 -14.57 5.71 12.85
CA ASN A 88 -14.85 5.53 14.28
C ASN A 88 -15.32 4.11 14.64
N PHE A 89 -15.41 3.18 13.68
CA PHE A 89 -15.73 1.79 13.99
C PHE A 89 -14.61 1.15 14.81
N ASP A 90 -14.98 0.54 15.94
CA ASP A 90 -14.02 -0.11 16.83
C ASP A 90 -13.67 -1.51 16.32
N ARG A 91 -12.56 -1.58 15.59
CA ARG A 91 -12.04 -2.81 14.95
C ARG A 91 -11.48 -3.80 15.97
N GLU A 92 -11.10 -3.34 17.16
CA GLU A 92 -10.54 -4.20 18.21
C GLU A 92 -11.66 -4.88 18.99
N LEU A 93 -12.71 -4.13 19.34
CA LEU A 93 -13.90 -4.69 19.98
C LEU A 93 -14.69 -5.62 19.05
N ASN A 94 -14.73 -5.30 17.76
CA ASN A 94 -15.45 -6.08 16.73
C ASN A 94 -14.50 -6.91 15.86
N PHE A 95 -13.42 -7.44 16.46
CA PHE A 95 -12.33 -8.12 15.75
C PHE A 95 -12.80 -9.19 14.76
N LYS A 96 -13.75 -10.04 15.16
CA LYS A 96 -14.25 -11.12 14.30
C LYS A 96 -14.97 -10.58 13.06
N GLU A 97 -15.93 -9.68 13.25
CA GLU A 97 -16.68 -9.05 12.15
C GLU A 97 -15.74 -8.30 11.21
N TYR A 98 -14.81 -7.55 11.79
CA TYR A 98 -13.79 -6.83 11.05
C TYR A 98 -12.97 -7.76 10.15
N TRP A 99 -12.41 -8.84 10.70
CA TRP A 99 -11.59 -9.77 9.92
C TRP A 99 -12.39 -10.60 8.92
N GLU A 100 -13.63 -10.98 9.22
CA GLU A 100 -14.51 -11.63 8.24
C GLU A 100 -14.78 -10.73 7.04
N SER A 101 -14.97 -9.43 7.26
CA SER A 101 -15.07 -8.43 6.19
C SER A 101 -13.75 -8.23 5.43
N MET A 102 -12.62 -8.14 6.14
CA MET A 102 -11.28 -8.05 5.51
C MET A 102 -10.94 -9.26 4.62
N LEU A 103 -11.47 -10.43 4.95
CA LEU A 103 -11.29 -11.63 4.13
C LEU A 103 -12.23 -11.68 2.92
N ARG A 104 -13.47 -11.19 3.09
CA ARG A 104 -14.52 -11.31 2.07
C ARG A 104 -14.56 -10.13 1.10
N ASP A 105 -14.49 -8.91 1.60
CA ASP A 105 -14.83 -7.69 0.86
C ASP A 105 -13.57 -6.88 0.46
N PHE A 106 -12.56 -6.85 1.33
CA PHE A 106 -11.31 -6.09 1.09
C PHE A 106 -10.51 -6.50 -0.16
N PRO A 107 -10.49 -7.77 -0.63
CA PRO A 107 -9.80 -8.12 -1.89
C PRO A 107 -10.31 -7.32 -3.09
N ALA A 108 -11.63 -7.15 -3.21
CA ALA A 108 -12.24 -6.39 -4.30
C ALA A 108 -11.91 -4.90 -4.19
N ILE A 109 -11.87 -4.37 -2.97
CA ILE A 109 -11.48 -2.98 -2.70
C ILE A 109 -10.02 -2.74 -3.13
N VAL A 110 -9.11 -3.66 -2.79
CA VAL A 110 -7.70 -3.60 -3.18
C VAL A 110 -7.54 -3.71 -4.70
N ASP A 111 -8.26 -4.62 -5.34
CA ASP A 111 -8.23 -4.80 -6.79
C ASP A 111 -8.65 -3.51 -7.53
N GLU A 112 -9.76 -2.91 -7.14
CA GLU A 112 -10.23 -1.64 -7.71
C GLU A 112 -9.20 -0.51 -7.49
N PHE A 113 -8.67 -0.42 -6.27
CA PHE A 113 -7.68 0.58 -5.91
C PHE A 113 -6.41 0.45 -6.76
N VAL A 114 -5.85 -0.75 -6.88
CA VAL A 114 -4.62 -1.03 -7.65
C VAL A 114 -4.87 -0.76 -9.13
N ALA A 115 -5.98 -1.22 -9.69
CA ALA A 115 -6.34 -0.95 -11.08
C ALA A 115 -6.45 0.55 -11.36
N LYS A 116 -7.06 1.32 -10.46
CA LYS A 116 -7.13 2.78 -10.57
C LYS A 116 -5.74 3.41 -10.50
N LYS A 117 -4.87 2.97 -9.59
CA LYS A 117 -3.49 3.50 -9.48
C LYS A 117 -2.67 3.25 -10.75
N ILE A 118 -2.76 2.05 -11.32
CA ILE A 118 -2.07 1.69 -12.56
C ILE A 118 -2.60 2.51 -13.75
N ARG A 119 -3.93 2.70 -13.84
CA ARG A 119 -4.52 3.54 -14.89
C ARG A 119 -4.10 5.01 -14.79
N LEU A 120 -4.01 5.55 -13.58
CA LEU A 120 -3.61 6.95 -13.36
C LEU A 120 -2.10 7.18 -13.57
N SER A 121 -1.29 6.14 -13.51
CA SER A 121 0.13 6.23 -13.83
C SER A 121 0.39 6.17 -15.34
N ASP A 122 -0.38 6.93 -16.15
CA ASP A 122 -0.41 7.08 -17.63
C ASP A 122 0.95 7.09 -18.37
N ARG A 123 2.06 7.06 -17.65
CA ARG A 123 3.45 7.04 -18.09
C ARG A 123 4.09 5.64 -18.09
N CYS A 124 3.42 4.57 -17.64
CA CYS A 124 4.02 3.25 -17.41
C CYS A 124 3.26 2.06 -18.00
N SER A 125 4.01 1.08 -18.55
CA SER A 125 3.43 -0.23 -18.91
C SER A 125 3.01 -0.96 -17.64
N VAL A 126 1.90 -1.70 -17.70
CA VAL A 126 1.37 -2.52 -16.60
C VAL A 126 2.43 -3.45 -16.02
N ASP A 127 3.36 -3.92 -16.84
CA ASP A 127 4.43 -4.87 -16.48
C ASP A 127 5.48 -4.31 -15.51
N HIS A 128 5.45 -3.00 -15.22
CA HIS A 128 6.39 -2.36 -14.29
C HIS A 128 5.80 -2.18 -12.88
N HIS A 129 4.58 -2.64 -12.63
CA HIS A 129 3.94 -2.54 -11.33
C HIS A 129 4.00 -3.87 -10.57
N PHE A 130 4.37 -3.79 -9.30
CA PHE A 130 4.44 -4.93 -8.39
C PHE A 130 3.57 -4.63 -7.17
N LEU A 131 2.71 -5.57 -6.80
CA LEU A 131 1.91 -5.46 -5.59
C LEU A 131 2.60 -6.24 -4.47
N VAL A 132 2.93 -5.54 -3.39
CA VAL A 132 3.55 -6.10 -2.19
C VAL A 132 2.50 -6.10 -1.08
N LEU A 133 2.06 -7.29 -0.70
CA LEU A 133 1.07 -7.49 0.35
C LEU A 133 1.69 -8.22 1.52
N ASP A 134 1.20 -7.89 2.71
CA ASP A 134 1.49 -8.68 3.90
C ASP A 134 0.98 -10.12 3.74
N THR A 135 1.75 -11.10 4.20
CA THR A 135 1.38 -12.51 4.11
C THR A 135 0.10 -12.87 4.85
N ASN A 136 -0.34 -12.05 5.80
CA ASN A 136 -1.61 -12.24 6.49
C ASN A 136 -2.83 -11.98 5.58
N TYR A 137 -2.64 -11.36 4.41
CA TYR A 137 -3.65 -11.30 3.36
C TYR A 137 -3.62 -12.59 2.52
N TRP A 138 -4.25 -13.65 3.03
CA TRP A 138 -4.29 -14.97 2.38
C TRP A 138 -4.93 -14.98 0.98
N TRP A 139 -5.76 -13.99 0.67
CA TRP A 139 -6.36 -13.80 -0.66
C TRP A 139 -5.40 -13.20 -1.70
N SER A 140 -4.17 -12.82 -1.31
CA SER A 140 -3.18 -12.24 -2.21
C SER A 140 -2.93 -13.10 -3.47
N SER A 141 -2.93 -14.43 -3.33
CA SER A 141 -2.79 -15.35 -4.46
C SER A 141 -3.99 -15.36 -5.41
N ILE A 142 -5.18 -15.00 -4.95
CA ILE A 142 -6.40 -14.93 -5.77
C ILE A 142 -6.30 -13.74 -6.71
N ILE A 143 -5.97 -12.54 -6.18
CA ILE A 143 -5.76 -11.34 -7.01
C ILE A 143 -4.62 -11.54 -8.01
N ALA A 144 -3.55 -12.23 -7.60
CA ALA A 144 -2.43 -12.55 -8.48
C ALA A 144 -2.82 -13.44 -9.66
N ASN A 145 -3.73 -14.39 -9.48
CA ASN A 145 -4.12 -15.35 -10.51
C ASN A 145 -5.26 -14.86 -11.41
N GLU A 146 -6.12 -13.94 -10.93
CA GLU A 146 -7.30 -13.47 -11.68
C GLU A 146 -6.99 -12.32 -12.65
N ARG A 147 -5.83 -11.65 -12.55
CA ARG A 147 -5.45 -10.57 -13.47
C ARG A 147 -4.02 -10.71 -14.00
N ILE A 148 -3.85 -10.22 -15.23
CA ILE A 148 -2.59 -10.05 -15.97
C ILE A 148 -1.75 -8.96 -15.28
N TYR A 149 -1.31 -9.21 -14.04
CA TYR A 149 -0.24 -8.46 -13.41
C TYR A 149 1.03 -9.32 -13.54
N GLY A 150 2.17 -8.68 -13.84
CA GLY A 150 3.43 -9.38 -14.06
C GLY A 150 3.86 -10.30 -12.92
N PRO A 151 4.83 -11.21 -13.15
CA PRO A 151 5.01 -12.46 -12.40
C PRO A 151 5.58 -12.35 -10.97
N GLU A 152 5.78 -11.17 -10.39
CA GLU A 152 6.48 -11.03 -9.11
C GLU A 152 5.66 -10.33 -8.02
N PHE A 153 4.90 -11.13 -7.27
CA PHE A 153 4.39 -10.75 -5.96
C PHE A 153 5.47 -11.07 -4.92
N VAL A 154 6.01 -10.05 -4.27
CA VAL A 154 6.91 -10.25 -3.13
C VAL A 154 6.05 -10.37 -1.88
N LEU A 155 5.86 -11.60 -1.42
CA LEU A 155 5.29 -11.89 -0.11
C LEU A 155 6.34 -11.58 0.96
N TYR A 156 6.11 -10.52 1.74
CA TYR A 156 6.98 -10.21 2.86
C TYR A 156 6.53 -11.01 4.09
N ARG A 157 7.40 -11.91 4.54
CA ARG A 157 7.19 -12.73 5.73
C ARG A 157 8.09 -12.21 6.84
N ASP A 158 7.52 -11.59 7.86
CA ASP A 158 8.22 -11.43 9.13
C ASP A 158 8.27 -12.79 9.84
N VAL A 159 9.48 -13.25 10.13
CA VAL A 159 9.70 -14.32 11.10
C VAL A 159 9.71 -13.64 12.47
N ILE A 160 8.58 -13.69 13.17
CA ILE A 160 8.50 -13.36 14.60
C ILE A 160 8.99 -14.58 15.40
#